data_AF-A0A0B1TC65-F1
#
_entry.id   AF-A0A0B1TC65-F1
#
_cell.length_a   1.000
_cell.length_b   1.000
_cell.length_c   1.000
_cell.angle_alpha   90.00
_cell.angle_beta   90.00
_cell.angle_gamma   90.00
#
_symmetry.space_group_name_H-M   'P 1'
#
loop_
_entity.id
_entity.type
_entity.pdbx_description
1 polymer ?
#
loop_
_entity_poly.entity_id
_entity_poly.type
_entity_poly.pdbx_seq_one_letter_code
_entity_poly.pdbx_strand_id
1 'polypeptide(L)'
;MDMEWQQRCRAYRFVSYSAVAFSMVAILGVATTLPMVYNYVHHVRSAMQNELNFCRSSARDIWSEVGGMRVSGNRTARTPGPKGPNGGPGQPGNPGNPGRPGNPGNHAGPGNRGVCPQYCAVDGGIFYADGTRR
;
A
#
# COMPACT_ATOMS: atom_id res chain seq x y z
N MET A 1 61.06 -32.63 -18.32
CA MET A 1 59.99 -32.45 -17.29
C MET A 1 60.08 -31.08 -16.62
N ASP A 2 61.26 -30.48 -16.51
CA ASP A 2 61.45 -29.21 -15.77
C ASP A 2 60.95 -27.95 -16.50
N MET A 3 60.98 -27.93 -17.84
CA MET A 3 60.51 -26.79 -18.65
C MET A 3 58.99 -26.57 -18.56
N GLU A 4 58.21 -27.66 -18.45
CA GLU A 4 56.75 -27.62 -18.36
C GLU A 4 56.29 -27.10 -16.99
N TRP A 5 56.99 -27.48 -15.92
CA TRP A 5 56.74 -26.99 -14.56
C TRP A 5 56.98 -25.49 -14.44
N GLN A 6 58.02 -24.95 -15.08
CA GLN A 6 58.30 -23.51 -15.05
C GLN A 6 57.22 -22.68 -15.77
N GLN A 7 56.69 -23.14 -16.91
CA GLN A 7 55.58 -22.48 -17.59
C GLN A 7 54.31 -22.50 -16.73
N ARG A 8 54.02 -23.63 -16.08
CA ARG A 8 52.89 -23.77 -15.16
C ARG A 8 53.03 -22.86 -13.94
N CYS A 9 54.22 -22.74 -13.34
CA CYS A 9 54.46 -21.83 -12.22
C CYS A 9 54.22 -20.35 -12.58
N ARG A 10 54.59 -19.92 -13.79
CA ARG A 10 54.31 -18.55 -14.27
C ARG A 10 52.81 -18.32 -14.49
N ALA A 11 52.12 -19.30 -15.07
CA ALA A 11 50.67 -19.23 -15.27
C ALA A 11 49.90 -19.23 -13.93
N TYR A 12 50.27 -20.11 -12.99
CA TYR A 12 49.63 -20.18 -11.67
C TYR A 12 49.83 -18.89 -10.88
N ARG A 13 50.98 -18.22 -10.99
CA ARG A 13 51.21 -16.94 -10.33
C ARG A 13 50.23 -15.85 -10.80
N PHE A 14 49.89 -15.82 -12.09
CA PHE A 14 48.86 -14.91 -12.61
C PHE A 14 47.47 -15.25 -12.08
N VAL A 15 47.11 -16.54 -12.07
CA VAL A 15 45.83 -17.03 -11.56
C VAL A 15 45.67 -16.75 -10.06
N SER A 16 46.72 -16.94 -9.27
CA SER A 16 46.73 -16.62 -7.84
C SER A 16 46.56 -15.13 -7.60
N TYR A 17 47.25 -14.26 -8.36
CA TYR A 17 47.12 -12.82 -8.19
C TYR A 17 45.75 -12.28 -8.60
N SER A 18 45.15 -12.79 -9.68
CA SER A 18 43.80 -12.39 -10.07
C SER A 18 42.77 -12.84 -9.04
N ALA A 19 42.85 -14.08 -8.55
CA ALA A 19 41.95 -14.60 -7.51
C ALA A 19 42.01 -13.76 -6.21
N VAL A 20 43.22 -13.37 -5.79
CA VAL A 20 43.41 -12.51 -4.61
C VAL A 20 42.85 -11.11 -4.86
N ALA A 21 43.09 -10.52 -6.04
CA ALA A 21 42.56 -9.21 -6.38
C ALA A 21 41.03 -9.19 -6.38
N PHE A 22 40.37 -10.19 -6.97
CA PHE A 22 38.90 -10.31 -6.95
C PHE A 22 38.36 -10.48 -5.53
N SER A 23 39.03 -11.28 -4.70
CA SER A 23 38.65 -11.45 -3.29
C SER A 23 38.73 -10.13 -2.52
N MET A 24 39.78 -9.34 -2.76
CA MET A 24 39.95 -8.03 -2.13
C MET A 24 38.86 -7.04 -2.55
N VAL A 25 38.52 -6.99 -3.84
CA VAL A 25 37.41 -6.16 -4.35
C VAL A 25 36.07 -6.57 -3.74
N ALA A 26 35.80 -7.87 -3.65
CA ALA A 26 34.57 -8.38 -3.05
C ALA A 26 34.46 -8.01 -1.56
N ILE A 27 35.53 -8.18 -0.78
CA ILE A 27 35.57 -7.82 0.64
C ILE A 27 35.35 -6.31 0.82
N LEU A 28 36.00 -5.46 0.01
CA LEU A 28 35.81 -4.01 0.06
C LEU A 28 34.38 -3.60 -0.33
N GLY A 29 33.79 -4.25 -1.34
CA GLY A 29 32.41 -4.04 -1.74
C GLY A 29 31.43 -4.39 -0.61
N VAL A 30 31.64 -5.52 0.07
CA VAL A 30 30.81 -5.91 1.22
C VAL A 30 31.02 -4.95 2.39
N ALA A 31 32.27 -4.57 2.69
CA ALA A 31 32.62 -3.66 3.78
C ALA A 31 32.03 -2.25 3.61
N THR A 32 31.82 -1.80 2.37
CA THR A 32 31.14 -0.53 2.07
C THR A 32 29.62 -0.66 1.98
N THR A 33 29.11 -1.80 1.50
CA THR A 33 27.67 -2.06 1.40
C THR A 33 27.02 -2.25 2.77
N LEU A 34 27.66 -2.98 3.69
CA LEU A 34 27.15 -3.24 5.03
C LEU A 34 26.83 -1.97 5.83
N PRO A 35 27.72 -0.96 5.97
CA PRO A 35 27.40 0.27 6.70
C PRO A 35 26.30 1.09 6.01
N MET A 36 26.24 1.10 4.68
CA MET A 36 25.13 1.73 3.93
C MET A 36 23.80 1.07 4.27
N VAL A 37 23.72 -0.27 4.24
CA VAL A 37 22.52 -1.02 4.57
C VAL A 37 22.14 -0.86 6.05
N TYR A 38 23.11 -0.91 6.97
CA TYR A 38 22.87 -0.70 8.40
C TYR A 38 22.30 0.71 8.67
N ASN A 39 22.89 1.75 8.07
CA ASN A 39 22.36 3.10 8.19
C ASN A 39 20.99 3.24 7.53
N TYR A 40 20.77 2.63 6.37
CA TYR A 40 19.48 2.64 5.68
C TYR A 40 18.39 1.99 6.53
N VAL A 41 18.62 0.78 7.04
CA VAL A 41 17.66 0.07 7.90
C VAL A 41 17.41 0.86 9.19
N HIS A 42 18.45 1.45 9.79
CA HIS A 42 18.28 2.28 10.99
C HIS A 42 17.39 3.51 10.72
N HIS A 43 17.62 4.22 9.61
CA HIS A 43 16.82 5.38 9.22
C HIS A 43 15.38 5.00 8.83
N VAL A 44 15.21 3.97 8.01
CA VAL A 44 13.88 3.48 7.60
C VAL A 44 13.09 2.97 8.79
N ARG A 45 13.73 2.21 9.69
CA ARG A 45 13.10 1.73 10.92
C ARG A 45 12.68 2.88 11.82
N SER A 46 13.51 3.91 11.96
CA SER A 46 13.20 5.10 12.78
C SER A 46 12.01 5.88 12.20
N ALA A 47 11.99 6.10 10.88
CA ALA A 47 10.87 6.75 10.19
C ALA A 47 9.58 5.94 10.33
N MET A 48 9.64 4.63 10.07
CA MET A 48 8.50 3.70 10.17
C MET A 48 7.96 3.62 11.61
N GLN A 49 8.84 3.59 12.61
CA GLN A 49 8.41 3.57 14.02
C GLN A 49 7.69 4.85 14.41
N ASN A 50 8.13 6.00 13.90
CA ASN A 50 7.47 7.28 14.18
C ASN A 50 6.06 7.33 13.59
N GLU A 51 5.88 6.85 12.36
CA GLU A 51 4.58 6.76 11.71
C GLU A 51 3.63 5.76 12.42
N LEU A 52 4.15 4.61 12.85
CA LEU A 52 3.36 3.63 13.62
C LEU A 52 2.94 4.17 14.98
N ASN A 53 3.81 4.91 15.66
CA ASN A 53 3.49 5.54 16.94
C ASN A 53 2.43 6.63 16.78
N PHE A 54 2.53 7.44 15.72
CA PHE A 54 1.51 8.43 15.37
C PHE A 54 0.16 7.76 15.09
N CYS A 55 0.14 6.72 14.24
CA CYS A 55 -1.06 5.95 13.93
C CYS A 55 -1.70 5.33 15.18
N ARG A 56 -0.87 4.79 16.09
CA ARG A 56 -1.34 4.24 17.37
C ARG A 56 -1.98 5.29 18.26
N SER A 57 -1.44 6.52 18.29
CA SER A 57 -2.04 7.63 19.04
C SER A 57 -3.39 8.00 18.44
N SER A 58 -3.45 8.25 17.13
CA SER A 58 -4.69 8.64 16.46
C SER A 58 -5.78 7.58 16.58
N ALA A 59 -5.43 6.29 16.52
CA ALA A 59 -6.39 5.20 16.72
C ALA A 59 -6.97 5.17 18.15
N ARG A 60 -6.16 5.50 19.17
CA ARG A 60 -6.66 5.65 20.54
C ARG A 60 -7.58 6.84 20.69
N ASP A 61 -7.25 7.96 20.07
CA ASP A 61 -8.06 9.18 20.15
C ASP A 61 -9.46 8.92 19.57
N ILE A 62 -9.55 8.29 18.39
CA ILE A 62 -10.83 7.88 17.79
C ILE A 62 -11.60 6.90 18.69
N TRP A 63 -10.92 5.88 19.21
CA TRP A 63 -11.58 4.89 20.07
C TRP A 63 -12.10 5.51 21.38
N SER A 64 -11.40 6.52 21.90
CA SER A 64 -11.83 7.26 23.09
C SER A 64 -13.11 8.06 22.85
N GLU A 65 -13.27 8.63 21.64
CA GLU A 65 -14.48 9.35 21.24
C GLU A 65 -15.67 8.38 21.00
N VAL A 66 -15.42 7.23 20.37
CA VAL A 66 -16.46 6.23 20.11
C VAL A 66 -16.92 5.55 21.41
N GLY A 67 -16.04 5.33 22.38
CA GLY A 67 -16.40 4.80 23.71
C GLY A 67 -17.34 5.73 24.51
N GLY A 68 -17.28 7.04 24.23
CA GLY A 68 -18.22 8.03 24.76
C GLY A 68 -19.58 8.03 24.05
N MET A 69 -19.65 7.53 22.82
CA MET A 69 -20.90 7.40 22.07
C MET A 69 -21.64 6.12 22.47
N ARG A 70 -22.33 6.18 23.60
CA ARG A 70 -23.43 5.24 23.87
C ARG A 70 -24.50 5.47 22.80
N VAL A 71 -24.61 4.58 21.82
CA VAL A 71 -25.79 4.50 20.94
C VAL A 71 -26.94 3.94 21.79
N SER A 72 -27.42 4.75 22.73
CA SER A 72 -28.60 4.48 23.53
C SER A 72 -29.83 4.75 22.65
N GLY A 73 -30.11 3.85 21.72
CA GLY A 73 -31.35 3.89 20.94
C GLY A 73 -31.24 3.26 19.56
N ASN A 74 -32.19 2.36 19.28
CA ASN A 74 -32.43 1.78 17.97
C ASN A 74 -32.90 2.90 17.00
N ARG A 75 -31.96 3.52 16.26
CA ARG A 75 -32.19 4.68 15.39
C ARG A 75 -33.04 4.38 14.13
N THR A 76 -33.68 3.22 14.05
CA THR A 76 -34.61 2.81 12.98
C THR A 76 -36.08 2.75 13.42
N ALA A 77 -36.41 2.92 14.71
CA ALA A 77 -37.80 2.94 15.17
C ALA A 77 -38.42 4.34 15.02
N ARG A 78 -38.66 4.81 13.79
CA ARG A 78 -39.65 5.86 13.53
C ARG A 78 -40.95 5.16 13.14
N THR A 79 -41.94 5.19 14.03
CA THR A 79 -43.31 4.72 13.72
C THR A 79 -43.85 5.54 12.55
N PRO A 80 -44.16 4.94 11.40
CA PRO A 80 -44.79 5.67 10.31
C PRO A 80 -46.20 6.09 10.76
N GLY A 81 -46.55 7.36 10.56
CA GLY A 81 -47.93 7.81 10.73
C GLY A 81 -48.88 7.04 9.79
N PRO A 82 -50.19 7.00 10.11
CA PRO A 82 -51.16 6.29 9.29
C PRO A 82 -51.14 6.82 7.84
N LYS A 83 -51.14 5.89 6.89
CA LYS A 83 -51.15 6.19 5.46
C LYS A 83 -52.43 6.98 5.12
N GLY A 84 -52.27 8.14 4.48
CA GLY A 84 -53.40 8.93 3.98
C GLY A 84 -54.22 8.15 2.94
N PRO A 85 -55.49 8.54 2.71
CA PRO A 85 -56.36 7.87 1.74
C PRO A 85 -55.73 7.89 0.34
N ASN A 86 -56.00 6.83 -0.42
CA ASN A 86 -55.41 6.67 -1.75
C ASN A 86 -55.97 7.76 -2.69
N GLY A 87 -55.09 8.51 -3.36
CA GLY A 87 -55.51 9.48 -4.37
C GLY A 87 -56.20 8.79 -5.55
N GLY A 88 -57.14 9.49 -6.19
CA GLY A 88 -57.83 8.98 -7.37
C GLY A 88 -56.86 8.67 -8.52
N PRO A 89 -57.24 7.77 -9.47
CA PRO A 89 -56.38 7.43 -10.60
C PRO A 89 -56.07 8.67 -11.45
N GLY A 90 -54.78 8.93 -11.67
CA GLY A 90 -54.34 10.00 -12.58
C GLY A 90 -54.74 9.70 -14.03
N GLN A 91 -55.00 10.76 -14.81
CA GLN A 91 -55.28 10.59 -16.24
C GLN A 91 -54.07 9.96 -16.96
N PRO A 92 -54.29 9.11 -17.98
CA PRO A 92 -53.21 8.53 -18.76
C PRO A 92 -52.30 9.61 -19.34
N GLY A 93 -51.00 9.51 -19.07
CA GLY A 93 -50.02 10.47 -19.60
C GLY A 93 -49.85 10.33 -21.11
N ASN A 94 -49.54 11.44 -21.78
CA ASN A 94 -49.25 11.42 -23.22
C ASN A 94 -48.02 10.55 -23.54
N PRO A 95 -47.96 9.93 -24.73
CA PRO A 95 -46.80 9.15 -25.14
C PRO A 95 -45.49 9.96 -25.03
N GLY A 96 -44.47 9.37 -24.44
CA GLY A 96 -43.17 10.02 -24.27
C GLY A 96 -42.46 10.24 -25.60
N ASN A 97 -41.78 11.38 -25.75
CA ASN A 97 -40.96 11.64 -26.93
C ASN A 97 -39.79 10.65 -27.03
N PRO A 98 -39.32 10.31 -28.25
CA PRO A 98 -38.18 9.44 -28.45
C PRO A 98 -36.94 9.90 -27.66
N GLY A 99 -36.22 8.94 -27.07
CA GLY A 99 -35.02 9.20 -26.27
C GLY A 99 -33.91 9.83 -27.11
N ARG A 100 -33.11 10.69 -26.47
CA ARG A 100 -31.93 11.28 -27.13
C ARG A 100 -30.88 10.19 -27.40
N PRO A 101 -30.08 10.31 -28.48
CA PRO A 101 -28.94 9.44 -28.73
C PRO A 101 -27.98 9.44 -27.52
N GLY A 102 -27.40 8.28 -27.22
CA GLY A 102 -26.46 8.12 -26.11
C GLY A 102 -25.16 8.91 -26.32
N ASN A 103 -24.56 9.40 -25.24
CA ASN A 103 -23.30 10.12 -25.32
C ASN A 103 -22.13 9.18 -25.68
N PRO A 104 -21.09 9.68 -26.37
CA PRO A 104 -19.85 8.95 -26.59
C PRO A 104 -19.20 8.49 -25.28
N GLY A 105 -18.53 7.34 -25.30
CA GLY A 105 -17.80 6.80 -24.14
C GLY A 105 -16.58 7.64 -23.76
N ASN A 106 -16.26 7.69 -22.47
CA ASN A 106 -15.12 8.45 -21.95
C ASN A 106 -13.79 7.72 -22.18
N HIS A 107 -12.74 8.50 -22.49
CA HIS A 107 -11.37 8.02 -22.58
C HIS A 107 -10.84 7.62 -21.20
N ALA A 108 -10.07 6.52 -21.13
CA ALA A 108 -9.48 6.05 -19.87
C ALA A 108 -8.45 7.06 -19.34
N GLY A 109 -8.59 7.43 -18.07
CA GLY A 109 -7.67 8.34 -17.38
C GLY A 109 -6.29 7.73 -17.12
N PRO A 110 -5.26 8.55 -16.84
CA PRO A 110 -3.93 8.07 -16.48
C PRO A 110 -3.93 7.32 -15.14
N GLY A 111 -3.04 6.32 -15.02
CA GLY A 111 -2.93 5.46 -13.84
C GLY A 111 -2.60 6.22 -12.55
N ASN A 112 -3.18 5.77 -11.44
CA ASN A 112 -3.07 6.44 -10.14
C ASN A 112 -1.65 6.34 -9.54
N ARG A 113 -1.21 7.42 -8.87
CA ARG A 113 0.00 7.44 -8.05
C ARG A 113 -0.16 6.52 -6.83
N GLY A 114 0.95 5.92 -6.39
CA GLY A 114 0.99 5.01 -5.24
C GLY A 114 0.41 5.65 -3.97
N VAL A 115 -0.50 4.93 -3.30
CA VAL A 115 -1.29 5.41 -2.16
C VAL A 115 -0.66 4.97 -0.84
N CYS A 116 -0.46 5.91 0.08
CA CYS A 116 -0.12 5.63 1.48
C CYS A 116 -1.38 5.15 2.23
N PRO A 117 -1.32 4.09 3.06
CA PRO A 117 -2.48 3.58 3.78
C PRO A 117 -2.98 4.59 4.82
N GLN A 118 -4.30 4.82 4.86
CA GLN A 118 -4.94 5.80 5.73
C GLN A 118 -5.24 5.26 7.14
N TYR A 119 -5.22 3.94 7.33
CA TYR A 119 -5.35 3.30 8.64
C TYR A 119 -4.75 1.88 8.70
N CYS A 120 -4.16 1.53 9.84
CA CYS A 120 -3.82 0.16 10.18
C CYS A 120 -4.99 -0.49 10.92
N ALA A 121 -5.62 -1.53 10.34
CA ALA A 121 -6.58 -2.33 11.08
C ALA A 121 -5.88 -3.17 12.15
N VAL A 122 -6.53 -3.37 13.30
CA VAL A 122 -6.01 -4.17 14.42
C VAL A 122 -5.71 -5.63 14.01
N ASP A 123 -6.38 -6.11 12.96
CA ASP A 123 -6.24 -7.47 12.43
C ASP A 123 -5.11 -7.62 11.38
N GLY A 124 -4.29 -6.58 11.14
CA GLY A 124 -3.17 -6.64 10.18
C GLY A 124 -3.55 -6.49 8.70
N GLY A 125 -4.81 -6.15 8.40
CA GLY A 125 -5.29 -5.88 7.04
C GLY A 125 -5.07 -4.43 6.61
N ILE A 126 -4.71 -4.22 5.34
CA ILE A 126 -4.63 -2.90 4.71
C ILE A 126 -5.94 -2.65 3.98
N PHE A 127 -6.58 -1.53 4.30
CA PHE A 127 -7.81 -1.11 3.64
C PHE A 127 -7.62 0.28 3.05
N TYR A 128 -8.11 0.45 1.84
CA TYR A 128 -7.99 1.69 1.09
C TYR A 128 -9.27 2.53 1.23
N ALA A 129 -9.19 3.84 0.97
CA ALA A 129 -10.31 4.77 1.07
C ALA A 129 -11.52 4.40 0.19
N ASP A 130 -11.32 3.50 -0.79
CA ASP A 130 -12.34 2.96 -1.69
C ASP A 130 -13.11 1.76 -1.08
N GLY A 131 -12.77 1.33 0.14
CA GLY A 131 -13.43 0.20 0.82
C GLY A 131 -12.99 -1.18 0.32
N THR A 132 -12.01 -1.26 -0.58
CA THR A 132 -11.47 -2.53 -1.09
C THR A 132 -10.40 -3.09 -0.16
N ARG A 133 -10.52 -4.40 0.14
CA ARG A 133 -9.56 -5.20 0.93
C ARG A 133 -8.65 -5.95 -0.05
N ARG A 134 -7.33 -5.92 0.15
CA ARG A 134 -6.37 -6.78 -0.57
C ARG A 134 -5.54 -7.58 0.43
#